data_AF-A0A3B8QU58-F1
#
_entry.id   AF-A0A3B8QU58-F1
#
_cell.length_a   1.000
_cell.length_b   1.000
_cell.length_c   1.000
_cell.angle_alpha   90.00
_cell.angle_beta   90.00
_cell.angle_gamma   90.00
#
_symmetry.space_group_name_H-M   'P 1'
#
loop_
_entity.id
_entity.type
_entity.pdbx_description
1 polymer ?
#
loop_
_entity_poly.entity_id
_entity_poly.type
_entity_poly.pdbx_seq_one_letter_code
_entity_poly.pdbx_strand_id
1 'polypeptide(L)'
;MKKFAFALLAAGTLLTACDPEKKPEIVNLEVVVQPVFGSGNAPVTYNDASYPMGTDTVKFTRNDFILSEFALLDAQGVRQDIRNEYAYLSLPNRNSFTLPTSITPGQYSGFAFTIGLDSTINHGDPSLWGGTHPLNPAVNNLHWGWTGGY
;
A
#
# COMPACT_ATOMS: atom_id res chain seq x y z
N MET A 1 53.64 56.59 0.23
CA MET A 1 52.17 56.81 0.25
C MET A 1 51.66 56.42 -1.14
N LYS A 2 50.76 55.48 -1.42
CA LYS A 2 49.94 54.48 -0.71
C LYS A 2 49.97 53.23 -1.61
N LYS A 3 50.10 52.02 -1.03
CA LYS A 3 50.02 50.75 -1.77
C LYS A 3 48.54 50.41 -1.99
N PHE A 4 48.11 50.24 -3.23
CA PHE A 4 46.77 49.71 -3.55
C PHE A 4 46.91 48.22 -3.85
N ALA A 5 46.40 47.38 -2.94
CA ALA A 5 46.26 45.95 -3.13
C ALA A 5 44.90 45.69 -3.79
N PHE A 6 44.90 45.07 -4.96
CA PHE A 6 43.70 44.61 -5.64
C PHE A 6 43.37 43.22 -5.07
N ALA A 7 42.37 43.13 -4.20
CA ALA A 7 41.86 41.85 -3.73
C ALA A 7 40.90 41.30 -4.81
N LEU A 8 41.34 40.26 -5.54
CA LEU A 8 40.46 39.44 -6.35
C LEU A 8 39.56 38.62 -5.40
N LEU A 9 38.29 39.01 -5.31
CA LEU A 9 37.26 38.22 -4.65
C LEU A 9 36.77 37.17 -5.66
N ALA A 10 37.27 35.94 -5.56
CA ALA A 10 36.72 34.81 -6.31
C ALA A 10 35.39 34.38 -5.67
N ALA A 11 34.28 34.89 -6.20
CA ALA A 11 32.95 34.41 -5.86
C ALA A 11 32.72 33.07 -6.57
N GLY A 12 32.99 31.96 -5.86
CA GLY A 12 32.65 30.61 -6.31
C GLY A 12 31.13 30.42 -6.25
N THR A 13 30.45 30.57 -7.38
CA THR A 13 29.06 30.14 -7.55
C THR A 13 29.02 28.61 -7.52
N LEU A 14 28.57 28.04 -6.40
CA LEU A 14 28.17 26.65 -6.32
C LEU A 14 26.90 26.47 -7.16
N LEU A 15 27.08 26.11 -8.44
CA LEU A 15 26.00 25.64 -9.29
C LEU A 15 25.59 24.25 -8.80
N THR A 16 24.57 24.18 -7.96
CA THR A 16 23.89 22.91 -7.68
C THR A 16 23.12 22.55 -8.95
N ALA A 17 23.70 21.68 -9.77
CA ALA A 17 22.97 21.06 -10.87
C ALA A 17 21.90 20.14 -10.26
N CYS A 18 20.68 20.67 -10.04
CA CYS A 18 19.51 19.82 -9.90
C CYS A 18 19.38 19.06 -11.22
N ASP A 19 19.56 17.74 -11.17
CA ASP A 19 19.29 16.86 -12.32
C ASP A 19 17.81 17.06 -12.69
N PRO A 20 17.49 17.65 -13.86
CA PRO A 20 16.13 18.04 -14.19
C PRO A 20 15.21 16.82 -14.41
N GLU A 21 15.78 15.63 -14.60
CA GLU A 21 15.05 14.39 -14.73
C GLU A 21 15.07 13.61 -13.41
N LYS A 22 13.98 13.74 -12.64
CA LYS A 22 13.75 12.90 -11.46
C LYS A 22 13.50 11.46 -11.92
N LYS A 23 14.53 10.62 -11.85
CA LYS A 23 14.44 9.21 -12.22
C LYS A 23 13.55 8.46 -11.22
N PRO A 24 12.81 7.43 -11.67
CA PRO A 24 12.09 6.54 -10.77
C PRO A 24 13.04 5.93 -9.74
N GLU A 25 12.62 5.93 -8.47
CA GLU A 25 13.37 5.31 -7.38
C GLU A 25 12.65 4.05 -6.91
N ILE A 26 13.42 2.99 -6.67
CA ILE A 26 12.89 1.77 -6.05
C ILE A 26 12.70 2.07 -4.57
N VAL A 27 11.44 2.05 -4.14
CA VAL A 27 11.05 2.30 -2.75
C VAL A 27 10.10 1.21 -2.26
N ASN A 28 10.11 1.00 -0.95
CA ASN A 28 9.15 0.13 -0.30
C ASN A 28 7.98 0.99 0.20
N LEU A 29 6.81 0.82 -0.41
CA LEU A 29 5.59 1.48 0.06
C LEU A 29 4.97 0.61 1.16
N GLU A 30 5.10 1.03 2.41
CA GLU A 30 4.40 0.40 3.53
C GLU A 30 2.99 0.97 3.67
N VAL A 31 2.00 0.08 3.74
CA VAL A 31 0.60 0.41 3.94
C VAL A 31 0.12 -0.23 5.23
N VAL A 32 -0.49 0.59 6.10
CA VAL A 32 -1.10 0.15 7.36
C VAL A 32 -2.60 0.44 7.31
N VAL A 33 -3.42 -0.56 7.63
CA VAL A 33 -4.87 -0.48 7.58
C VAL A 33 -5.45 -0.48 8.99
N GLN A 34 -6.23 0.55 9.32
CA GLN A 34 -7.02 0.62 10.55
C GLN A 34 -8.51 0.57 10.19
N PRO A 35 -9.20 -0.56 10.43
CA PRO A 35 -10.63 -0.65 10.20
C PRO A 35 -11.38 0.30 11.15
N VAL A 36 -12.41 0.93 10.61
CA VAL A 36 -13.35 1.77 11.34
C VAL A 36 -14.78 1.31 11.04
N PHE A 37 -15.70 1.53 11.97
CA PHE A 37 -17.10 1.13 11.81
C PHE A 37 -18.07 2.17 12.38
N GLY A 38 -19.26 2.25 11.76
CA GLY A 38 -20.33 3.17 12.13
C GLY A 38 -20.13 4.60 11.59
N SER A 39 -21.15 5.45 11.78
CA SER A 39 -21.17 6.82 11.27
C SER A 39 -20.09 7.73 11.87
N GLY A 40 -19.57 7.40 13.05
CA GLY A 40 -18.47 8.11 13.69
C GLY A 40 -17.08 7.66 13.24
N ASN A 41 -16.96 6.67 12.35
CA ASN A 41 -15.68 6.07 11.96
C ASN A 41 -14.83 5.66 13.18
N ALA A 42 -15.46 5.05 14.19
CA ALA A 42 -14.75 4.60 15.38
C ALA A 42 -13.85 3.40 15.01
N PRO A 43 -12.59 3.34 15.48
CA PRO A 43 -11.73 2.17 15.27
C PRO A 43 -12.38 0.89 15.76
N VAL A 44 -12.28 -0.17 14.95
CA VAL A 44 -12.77 -1.50 15.33
C VAL A 44 -11.86 -2.09 16.40
N THR A 45 -12.46 -2.52 17.50
CA THR A 45 -11.85 -3.26 18.60
C THR A 45 -12.33 -4.71 18.49
N TYR A 46 -11.40 -5.60 18.15
CA TYR A 46 -11.70 -7.01 17.93
C TYR A 46 -11.97 -7.74 19.25
N ASN A 47 -12.86 -8.72 19.22
CA ASN A 47 -13.20 -9.63 20.32
C ASN A 47 -13.81 -9.02 21.60
N ASP A 48 -13.74 -7.70 21.80
CA ASP A 48 -14.17 -7.09 23.07
C ASP A 48 -15.32 -6.09 22.91
N ALA A 49 -15.54 -5.54 21.71
CA ALA A 49 -16.58 -4.55 21.46
C ALA A 49 -17.72 -5.10 20.56
N SER A 50 -18.94 -4.66 20.87
CA SER A 50 -20.12 -4.81 20.00
C SER A 50 -20.56 -3.44 19.52
N TYR A 51 -20.89 -3.34 18.24
CA TYR A 51 -21.26 -2.09 17.56
C TYR A 51 -22.73 -2.15 17.15
N PRO A 52 -23.49 -1.05 17.25
CA PRO A 52 -24.88 -1.01 16.81
C PRO A 52 -24.97 -1.17 15.28
N MET A 53 -25.90 -2.00 14.82
CA MET A 53 -26.20 -2.23 13.40
C MET A 53 -27.71 -2.36 13.22
N GLY A 54 -28.40 -1.23 13.05
CA GLY A 54 -29.86 -1.20 13.04
C GLY A 54 -30.43 -1.55 14.41
N THR A 55 -31.28 -2.58 14.47
CA THR A 55 -31.82 -3.12 15.73
C THR A 55 -30.88 -4.14 16.40
N ASP A 56 -29.88 -4.62 15.67
CA ASP A 56 -28.94 -5.64 16.14
C ASP A 56 -27.60 -5.02 16.55
N THR A 57 -26.68 -5.89 16.96
CA THR A 57 -25.27 -5.52 17.14
C THR A 57 -24.38 -6.44 16.32
N VAL A 58 -23.25 -5.90 15.87
CA VAL A 58 -22.19 -6.65 15.21
C VAL A 58 -20.94 -6.64 16.06
N LYS A 59 -20.26 -7.77 16.13
CA LYS A 59 -18.97 -7.92 16.80
C LYS A 59 -17.95 -8.41 15.79
N PHE A 60 -16.83 -7.71 15.70
CA PHE A 60 -15.73 -8.11 14.84
C PHE A 60 -14.78 -9.03 15.61
N THR A 61 -14.55 -10.22 15.08
CA THR A 61 -13.59 -11.19 15.63
C THR A 61 -12.40 -11.37 14.69
N ARG A 62 -12.64 -11.21 13.38
CA ARG A 62 -11.63 -11.28 12.32
C ARG A 62 -12.10 -10.54 11.08
N ASN A 63 -11.17 -9.97 10.32
CA ASN A 63 -11.42 -9.57 8.92
C ASN A 63 -10.24 -9.98 8.06
N ASP A 64 -10.51 -10.80 7.05
CA ASP A 64 -9.51 -11.27 6.10
C ASP A 64 -9.78 -10.67 4.72
N PHE A 65 -8.74 -10.14 4.07
CA PHE A 65 -8.85 -9.54 2.74
C PHE A 65 -7.68 -9.93 1.87
N ILE A 66 -7.96 -10.25 0.61
CA ILE A 66 -6.96 -10.18 -0.46
C ILE A 66 -7.13 -8.81 -1.11
N LEU A 67 -6.02 -8.11 -1.33
CA LEU A 67 -5.99 -6.83 -2.03
C LEU A 67 -5.18 -6.96 -3.32
N SER A 68 -5.63 -6.29 -4.37
CA SER A 68 -5.04 -6.34 -5.70
C SER A 68 -5.20 -5.00 -6.44
N GLU A 69 -4.72 -4.93 -7.68
CA GLU A 69 -4.89 -3.77 -8.58
C GLU A 69 -4.45 -2.43 -7.98
N PHE A 70 -3.32 -2.45 -7.27
CA PHE A 70 -2.75 -1.28 -6.62
C PHE A 70 -2.37 -0.20 -7.64
N ALA A 71 -2.62 1.06 -7.29
CA ALA A 71 -2.14 2.20 -8.04
C ALA A 71 -1.94 3.42 -7.13
N LEU A 72 -0.98 4.26 -7.49
CA LEU A 72 -0.89 5.62 -6.96
C LEU A 72 -1.60 6.57 -7.92
N LEU A 73 -2.34 7.53 -7.38
CA LEU A 73 -2.98 8.59 -8.15
C LEU A 73 -2.08 9.82 -8.09
N ASP A 74 -1.64 10.34 -9.23
CA ASP A 74 -0.88 11.59 -9.26
C ASP A 74 -1.75 12.81 -8.88
N ALA A 75 -1.18 14.01 -8.89
CA ALA A 75 -1.90 15.23 -8.57
C ALA A 75 -3.09 15.53 -9.51
N GLN A 76 -3.14 14.92 -10.70
CA GLN A 76 -4.23 15.03 -11.67
C GLN A 76 -5.23 13.86 -11.58
N GLY A 77 -4.99 12.91 -10.68
CA GLY A 77 -5.80 11.70 -10.51
C GLY A 77 -5.48 10.60 -11.52
N VAL A 78 -4.40 10.72 -12.30
CA VAL A 78 -3.99 9.68 -13.25
C VAL A 78 -3.39 8.51 -12.47
N ARG A 79 -3.83 7.30 -12.82
CA ARG A 79 -3.36 6.05 -12.19
C ARG A 79 -1.94 5.71 -12.66
N GLN A 80 -1.07 5.42 -11.70
CA GLN A 80 0.23 4.81 -11.86
C GLN A 80 0.17 3.41 -11.23
N ASP A 81 -0.06 2.38 -12.07
CA ASP A 81 -0.32 1.02 -11.59
C ASP A 81 0.94 0.36 -11.00
N ILE A 82 0.76 -0.29 -9.86
CA ILE A 82 1.73 -1.20 -9.24
C ILE A 82 1.26 -2.62 -9.57
N ARG A 83 1.76 -3.16 -10.69
CA ARG A 83 1.26 -4.42 -11.29
C ARG A 83 1.88 -5.64 -10.63
N ASN A 84 1.15 -6.76 -10.72
CA ASN A 84 1.57 -8.09 -10.24
C ASN A 84 1.86 -8.15 -8.74
N GLU A 85 1.38 -7.18 -7.98
CA GLU A 85 1.47 -7.19 -6.53
C GLU A 85 0.12 -7.55 -5.91
N TYR A 86 0.19 -8.32 -4.83
CA TYR A 86 -0.97 -8.75 -4.06
C TYR A 86 -0.66 -8.57 -2.58
N ALA A 87 -1.68 -8.27 -1.78
CA ALA A 87 -1.55 -8.27 -0.34
C ALA A 87 -2.62 -9.15 0.30
N TYR A 88 -2.30 -9.68 1.47
CA TYR A 88 -3.25 -10.38 2.32
C TYR A 88 -3.27 -9.66 3.67
N LEU A 89 -4.46 -9.33 4.16
CA LEU A 89 -4.67 -8.78 5.50
C LEU A 89 -5.47 -9.79 6.30
N SER A 90 -5.13 -9.91 7.59
CA SER A 90 -5.85 -10.75 8.55
C SER A 90 -5.93 -10.02 9.87
N LEU A 91 -6.93 -9.16 9.99
CA LEU A 91 -7.09 -8.29 11.15
C LEU A 91 -7.67 -9.08 12.33
N PRO A 92 -7.17 -8.85 13.56
CA PRO A 92 -6.27 -7.75 13.94
C PRO A 92 -4.77 -8.03 13.75
N ASN A 93 -4.37 -9.27 13.50
CA ASN A 93 -2.97 -9.72 13.66
C ASN A 93 -2.03 -9.30 12.52
N ARG A 94 -2.57 -9.07 11.33
CA ARG A 94 -1.85 -8.64 10.13
C ARG A 94 -2.58 -7.47 9.50
N ASN A 95 -2.19 -6.25 9.89
CA ASN A 95 -2.79 -5.01 9.47
C ASN A 95 -1.93 -4.20 8.48
N SER A 96 -0.77 -4.69 8.10
CA SER A 96 0.12 -4.01 7.16
C SER A 96 0.68 -4.93 6.09
N PHE A 97 1.13 -4.30 5.01
CA PHE A 97 1.87 -4.94 3.93
C PHE A 97 2.81 -3.93 3.28
N THR A 98 3.79 -4.44 2.55
CA THR A 98 4.76 -3.64 1.81
C THR A 98 4.67 -3.99 0.35
N LEU A 99 4.58 -2.97 -0.50
CA LEU A 99 4.66 -3.12 -1.95
C LEU A 99 6.07 -2.72 -2.39
N PRO A 100 6.87 -3.65 -2.93
CA PRO A 100 8.12 -3.29 -3.59
C PRO A 100 7.76 -2.62 -4.91
N THR A 101 8.05 -1.32 -5.07
CA THR A 101 7.67 -0.61 -6.30
C THR A 101 8.68 0.45 -6.70
N SER A 102 8.72 0.75 -7.99
CA SER A 102 9.45 1.90 -8.52
C SER A 102 8.49 3.07 -8.59
N ILE A 103 8.63 4.03 -7.68
CA ILE A 103 7.79 5.23 -7.62
C ILE A 103 8.57 6.37 -8.26
N THR A 104 7.97 7.02 -9.26
CA THR A 104 8.53 8.26 -9.82
C THR A 104 8.40 9.37 -8.79
N PRO A 105 9.48 10.08 -8.42
CA PRO A 105 9.38 11.17 -7.45
C PRO A 105 8.38 12.23 -7.91
N GLY A 106 7.34 12.47 -7.11
CA GLY A 106 6.22 13.32 -7.49
C GLY A 106 5.24 13.58 -6.35
N GLN A 107 4.18 14.33 -6.65
CA GLN A 107 3.06 14.55 -5.74
C GLN A 107 1.96 13.57 -6.08
N TYR A 108 1.48 12.85 -5.06
CA TYR A 108 0.41 11.88 -5.18
C TYR A 108 -0.80 12.33 -4.38
N SER A 109 -1.99 12.19 -4.96
CA SER A 109 -3.26 12.59 -4.36
C SER A 109 -4.02 11.42 -3.75
N GLY A 110 -3.63 10.18 -4.06
CA GLY A 110 -4.34 9.01 -3.54
C GLY A 110 -3.62 7.68 -3.77
N PHE A 111 -4.17 6.66 -3.11
CA PHE A 111 -3.80 5.27 -3.23
C PHE A 111 -5.07 4.47 -3.55
N ALA A 112 -5.05 3.73 -4.64
CA ALA A 112 -6.16 2.93 -5.12
C ALA A 112 -5.82 1.45 -5.07
N PHE A 113 -6.81 0.62 -4.76
CA PHE A 113 -6.70 -0.83 -4.74
C PHE A 113 -8.10 -1.45 -4.84
N THR A 114 -8.14 -2.73 -5.17
CA THR A 114 -9.34 -3.57 -5.19
C THR A 114 -9.30 -4.54 -4.01
N ILE A 115 -10.44 -4.78 -3.38
CA ILE A 115 -10.61 -5.90 -2.43
C ILE A 115 -11.08 -7.10 -3.23
N GLY A 116 -10.28 -8.15 -3.26
CA GLY A 116 -10.50 -9.36 -4.05
C GLY A 116 -9.52 -9.48 -5.21
N LEU A 117 -9.87 -10.32 -6.17
CA LEU A 117 -9.06 -10.68 -7.33
C LEU A 117 -9.86 -10.49 -8.61
N ASP A 118 -9.17 -10.21 -9.71
CA ASP A 118 -9.76 -10.34 -11.04
C ASP A 118 -10.14 -11.80 -11.32
N SER A 119 -11.06 -11.99 -12.25
CA SER A 119 -11.60 -13.33 -12.56
C SER A 119 -10.52 -14.31 -13.01
N THR A 120 -9.51 -13.85 -13.77
CA THR A 120 -8.48 -14.74 -14.30
C THR A 120 -7.59 -15.27 -13.19
N ILE A 121 -7.12 -14.41 -12.28
CA ILE A 121 -6.31 -14.83 -11.13
C ILE A 121 -7.15 -15.67 -10.15
N ASN A 122 -8.41 -15.30 -9.93
CA ASN A 122 -9.29 -16.03 -9.01
C ASN A 122 -9.56 -17.48 -9.46
N HIS A 123 -9.68 -17.74 -10.77
CA HIS A 123 -9.86 -19.08 -11.33
C HIS A 123 -8.55 -19.79 -11.67
N GLY A 124 -7.41 -19.13 -11.44
CA GLY A 124 -6.08 -19.71 -11.69
C GLY A 124 -5.75 -20.82 -10.70
N ASP A 125 -4.69 -21.58 -10.99
CA ASP A 125 -4.20 -22.64 -10.10
C ASP A 125 -3.48 -22.01 -8.88
N PRO A 126 -4.04 -22.15 -7.66
CA PRO A 126 -3.46 -21.53 -6.48
C PRO A 126 -2.16 -22.22 -6.01
N SER A 127 -1.86 -23.43 -6.50
CA SER A 127 -0.63 -24.17 -6.16
C SER A 127 0.63 -23.56 -6.77
N LEU A 128 0.47 -22.67 -7.76
CA LEU A 128 1.58 -21.97 -8.42
C LEU A 128 2.19 -20.88 -7.51
N TRP A 129 1.47 -20.43 -6.49
CA TRP A 129 1.94 -19.40 -5.58
C TRP A 129 2.87 -19.98 -4.51
N GLY A 130 4.07 -19.39 -4.36
CA GLY A 130 5.04 -19.84 -3.34
C GLY A 130 4.51 -19.76 -1.90
N GLY A 131 5.13 -20.49 -0.98
CA GLY A 131 4.62 -20.69 0.39
C GLY A 131 4.54 -19.43 1.28
N THR A 132 5.09 -18.30 0.85
CA THR A 132 4.98 -17.00 1.53
C THR A 132 4.16 -15.99 0.74
N HIS A 133 3.68 -16.37 -0.45
CA HIS A 133 2.97 -15.48 -1.34
C HIS A 133 1.55 -15.21 -0.81
N PRO A 134 1.05 -13.96 -0.86
CA PRO A 134 -0.28 -13.61 -0.34
C PRO A 134 -1.44 -14.42 -0.94
N LEU A 135 -1.28 -14.93 -2.16
CA LEU A 135 -2.29 -15.74 -2.85
C LEU A 135 -2.17 -17.25 -2.57
N ASN A 136 -1.16 -17.69 -1.83
CA ASN A 136 -1.06 -19.10 -1.46
C ASN A 136 -2.16 -19.45 -0.43
N PRO A 137 -2.99 -20.50 -0.67
CA PRO A 137 -4.06 -20.90 0.24
C PRO A 137 -3.58 -21.25 1.66
N ALA A 138 -2.38 -21.79 1.81
CA ALA A 138 -1.79 -22.09 3.12
C ALA A 138 -1.41 -20.82 3.90
N VAL A 139 -1.30 -19.67 3.22
CA VAL A 139 -1.01 -18.37 3.83
C VAL A 139 -2.31 -17.64 4.15
N ASN A 140 -3.24 -17.56 3.19
CA ASN A 140 -4.43 -16.72 3.34
C ASN A 140 -5.65 -17.44 3.92
N ASN A 141 -5.73 -18.77 3.79
CA ASN A 141 -6.88 -19.58 4.19
C ASN A 141 -8.24 -19.06 3.66
N LEU A 142 -8.24 -18.40 2.49
CA LEU A 142 -9.41 -17.82 1.85
C LEU A 142 -9.87 -18.59 0.60
N HIS A 143 -9.10 -19.59 0.17
CA HIS A 143 -9.47 -20.42 -0.97
C HIS A 143 -10.54 -21.44 -0.58
N TRP A 144 -11.64 -21.47 -1.32
CA TRP A 144 -12.68 -22.48 -1.15
C TRP A 144 -12.39 -23.69 -2.01
N GLY A 145 -12.19 -24.85 -1.37
CA GLY A 145 -12.06 -26.12 -2.07
C GLY A 145 -12.64 -27.27 -1.26
N TRP A 146 -12.78 -28.43 -1.90
CA TRP A 146 -13.30 -29.64 -1.27
C TRP A 146 -12.43 -30.13 -0.10
N THR A 147 -11.13 -29.81 -0.13
CA THR A 147 -10.14 -30.17 0.89
C THR A 147 -10.11 -29.21 2.09
N GLY A 148 -10.93 -28.15 2.08
CA GLY A 148 -11.00 -27.16 3.15
C GLY A 148 -11.88 -25.99 2.72
N GLY A 149 -13.12 -26.00 3.18
CA GLY A 149 -14.07 -24.89 3.04
C GLY A 149 -14.63 -24.59 4.41
N TYR A 150 -13.96 -23.69 5.14
CA TYR A 150 -14.11 -23.40 6.57
C TYR A 150 -13.75 -24.54 7.52
#